data_AF-A0AAD8Z7P2-F1
#
_entry.id   AF-A0AAD8Z7P2-F1
#
_cell.length_a   1.000
_cell.length_b   1.000
_cell.length_c   1.000
_cell.angle_alpha   90.00
_cell.angle_beta   90.00
_cell.angle_gamma   90.00
#
_symmetry.space_group_name_H-M   'P 1'
#
loop_
_entity.id
_entity.type
_entity.pdbx_description
1 polymer ?
#
loop_
_entity_poly.entity_id
_entity_poly.type
_entity_poly.pdbx_seq_one_letter_code
_entity_poly.pdbx_strand_id
1 'polypeptide(L)'
;LSVMDADVIPKFSSKDEEIDFWKALCLKYQKSCKEAQEELLEFQEGSRELEAELETQLGQAEHCLRDLQADNQRLQRELDTLKEKLEQQYAQSYKQISILEDDLGQTRSIKEQLLKYVRELEQANDDLERAKRATITSLEDFEQRLNQAIERNAFLESELDEKESLLVSVQRLKDEARDLRQELAVRERQPDLTRMSAPSSPTPDNEKTDSAVQASLSLPATPLSQSLDNAFSGQKVLPDGCNNSALTPAARISALNIVGDLLRKVGALESKLAACRNFAKDQAARKNYVINANGNLINGGIHQYSHSLHMSYFDKAFQAMRINEDTLLEGKNVVLVPYNADHVPRYHQWMASPELQKLTASEPLTLEQEYDMQRSWREDDDKCTFIILDKQRWADPNVPEEGCMVGDVNIFLTDPSDPSLGELEIMIAEPSYRGKGLGKEVTHMMMCYGIHKLGIRKFEVKIGLGNKISIAMFKKLHFNELFVSEVFQEVTLGLTVDEALRDDLLDNMDFMQEREYGKVRDCRNGAKPSIST
;
A
#
# COMPACT_ATOMS: atom_id res chain seq x y z
N LEU A 1 4.32 96.47 -27.08
CA LEU A 1 3.92 97.88 -27.33
C LEU A 1 4.56 98.76 -26.27
N SER A 2 5.80 99.17 -26.52
CA SER A 2 6.46 100.23 -25.75
C SER A 2 5.85 101.56 -26.16
N VAL A 3 5.47 102.37 -25.20
CA VAL A 3 4.98 103.74 -25.36
C VAL A 3 6.05 104.50 -26.15
N MET A 4 5.81 104.76 -27.42
CA MET A 4 6.60 105.71 -28.18
C MET A 4 6.24 107.09 -27.65
N ASP A 5 7.21 107.77 -27.05
CA ASP A 5 7.20 109.20 -26.78
C ASP A 5 6.81 109.96 -28.05
N ALA A 6 5.52 110.22 -28.20
CA ALA A 6 5.04 111.34 -28.97
C ALA A 6 5.27 112.58 -28.11
N ASP A 7 6.42 113.25 -28.27
CA ASP A 7 6.55 114.71 -28.11
C ASP A 7 8.02 115.20 -27.98
N VAL A 8 8.87 114.91 -28.96
CA VAL A 8 9.99 115.84 -29.25
C VAL A 8 10.27 115.82 -30.75
N ILE A 9 9.58 116.68 -31.51
CA ILE A 9 10.08 117.05 -32.85
C ILE A 9 11.27 117.99 -32.61
N PRO A 10 12.51 117.63 -32.99
CA PRO A 10 13.67 118.49 -32.80
C PRO A 10 13.46 119.80 -33.58
N LYS A 11 13.87 120.95 -33.03
CA LYS A 11 13.88 122.21 -33.78
C LYS A 11 15.10 122.24 -34.70
N PHE A 12 14.88 122.35 -36.00
CA PHE A 12 15.95 122.32 -37.01
C PHE A 12 16.47 123.72 -37.35
N SER A 13 17.77 123.82 -37.62
CA SER A 13 18.46 125.06 -37.98
C SER A 13 18.32 125.39 -39.48
N SER A 14 18.09 124.38 -40.31
CA SER A 14 17.86 124.50 -41.76
C SER A 14 16.87 123.44 -42.27
N LYS A 15 16.25 123.68 -43.43
CA LYS A 15 15.37 122.70 -44.08
C LYS A 15 16.11 121.41 -44.49
N ASP A 16 17.41 121.51 -44.78
CA ASP A 16 18.21 120.34 -45.18
C ASP A 16 18.49 119.41 -43.99
N GLU A 17 18.73 119.96 -42.79
CA GLU A 17 18.88 119.16 -41.56
C GLU A 17 17.58 118.44 -41.17
N GLU A 18 16.43 119.09 -41.38
CA GLU A 18 15.12 118.47 -41.18
C GLU A 18 14.88 117.29 -42.14
N ILE A 19 15.21 117.48 -43.42
CA ILE A 19 15.07 116.44 -44.45
C ILE A 19 15.97 115.24 -44.14
N ASP A 20 17.22 115.47 -43.73
CA ASP A 20 18.16 114.40 -43.42
C ASP A 20 17.78 113.66 -42.13
N PHE A 21 17.26 114.34 -41.11
CA PHE A 21 16.70 113.71 -39.91
C PHE A 21 15.50 112.79 -40.25
N TRP A 22 14.52 113.29 -41.01
CA TRP A 22 13.35 112.49 -41.39
C TRP A 22 13.73 111.33 -42.33
N LYS A 23 14.70 111.49 -43.22
CA LYS A 23 15.26 110.40 -44.05
C LYS A 23 15.94 109.33 -43.19
N ALA A 24 16.79 109.73 -42.25
CA ALA A 24 17.47 108.80 -41.35
C ALA A 24 16.47 108.06 -40.44
N LEU A 25 15.44 108.75 -39.95
CA LEU A 25 14.37 108.17 -39.15
C LEU A 25 13.50 107.19 -39.97
N CYS A 26 13.17 107.55 -41.22
CA CYS A 26 12.47 106.67 -42.14
C CYS A 26 13.28 105.41 -42.45
N LEU A 27 14.58 105.54 -42.72
CA LEU A 27 15.48 104.40 -42.92
C LEU A 27 15.59 103.51 -41.68
N LYS A 28 15.63 104.10 -40.48
CA LYS A 28 15.63 103.36 -39.22
C LYS A 28 14.32 102.57 -39.02
N TYR A 29 13.17 103.20 -39.26
CA TYR A 29 11.88 102.50 -39.19
C TYR A 29 11.71 101.45 -40.29
N GLN A 30 12.20 101.71 -41.50
CA GLN A 30 12.20 100.72 -42.58
C GLN A 30 13.05 99.51 -42.24
N LYS A 31 14.24 99.72 -41.64
CA LYS A 31 15.09 98.63 -41.16
C LYS A 31 14.41 97.84 -40.05
N SER A 32 13.85 98.51 -39.05
CA SER A 32 13.12 97.86 -37.95
C SER A 32 11.87 97.11 -38.44
N CYS A 33 11.17 97.63 -39.45
CA CYS A 33 10.03 96.93 -40.07
C CYS A 33 10.47 95.67 -40.82
N LYS A 34 11.64 95.69 -41.49
CA LYS A 34 12.21 94.52 -42.14
C LYS A 34 12.66 93.46 -41.14
N GLU A 35 13.36 93.87 -40.09
CA GLU A 35 13.79 92.97 -39.00
C GLU A 35 12.59 92.29 -38.33
N ALA A 36 11.53 93.05 -38.02
CA ALA A 36 10.30 92.48 -37.46
C ALA A 36 9.56 91.55 -38.43
N GLN A 37 9.64 91.84 -39.74
CA GLN A 37 9.07 90.97 -40.78
C GLN A 37 9.84 89.66 -40.91
N GLU A 38 11.18 89.70 -40.85
CA GLU A 38 12.04 88.52 -40.86
C GLU A 38 11.82 87.67 -39.59
N GLU A 39 11.76 88.30 -38.41
CA GLU A 39 11.47 87.62 -37.14
C GLU A 39 10.10 86.93 -37.14
N LEU A 40 9.07 87.58 -37.70
CA LEU A 40 7.75 86.98 -37.85
C LEU A 40 7.78 85.76 -38.77
N LEU A 41 8.56 85.82 -39.85
CA LEU A 41 8.67 84.75 -40.84
C LEU A 41 9.39 83.54 -40.24
N GLU A 42 10.49 83.76 -39.52
CA GLU A 42 11.22 82.72 -38.78
C GLU A 42 10.32 82.10 -37.70
N PHE A 43 9.53 82.89 -36.97
CA PHE A 43 8.58 82.36 -35.99
C PHE A 43 7.48 81.52 -36.64
N GLN A 44 6.95 81.93 -37.80
CA GLN A 44 5.95 81.18 -38.54
C GLN A 44 6.52 79.86 -39.10
N GLU A 45 7.76 79.87 -39.59
CA GLU A 45 8.45 78.66 -40.03
C GLU A 45 8.72 77.71 -38.86
N GLY A 46 9.24 78.22 -37.75
CA GLY A 46 9.46 77.42 -36.54
C GLY A 46 8.18 76.83 -35.94
N SER A 47 7.07 77.58 -35.95
CA SER A 47 5.76 77.05 -35.49
C SER A 47 5.28 75.91 -36.37
N ARG A 48 5.41 76.04 -37.69
CA ARG A 48 4.99 75.02 -38.65
C ARG A 48 5.87 73.77 -38.58
N GLU A 49 7.17 73.91 -38.39
CA GLU A 49 8.06 72.77 -38.16
C GLU A 49 7.72 72.03 -36.86
N LEU A 50 7.43 72.76 -35.78
CA LEU A 50 7.00 72.18 -34.51
C LEU A 50 5.64 71.47 -34.62
N GLU A 51 4.68 72.08 -35.31
CA GLU A 51 3.38 71.48 -35.60
C GLU A 51 3.53 70.17 -36.38
N ALA A 52 4.37 70.15 -37.43
CA ALA A 52 4.63 68.94 -38.19
C ALA A 52 5.28 67.83 -37.34
N GLU A 53 6.22 68.17 -36.47
CA GLU A 53 6.83 67.21 -35.55
C GLU A 53 5.78 66.65 -34.58
N LEU A 54 4.93 67.50 -33.98
CA LEU A 54 3.84 67.06 -33.10
C LEU A 54 2.82 66.18 -33.83
N GLU A 55 2.48 66.50 -35.08
CA GLU A 55 1.59 65.68 -35.91
C GLU A 55 2.19 64.30 -36.20
N THR A 56 3.50 64.22 -36.49
CA THR A 56 4.16 62.92 -36.68
C THR A 56 4.21 62.10 -35.40
N GLN A 57 4.49 62.71 -34.25
CA GLN A 57 4.47 62.04 -32.95
C GLN A 57 3.06 61.56 -32.59
N LEU A 58 2.04 62.37 -32.85
CA LEU A 58 0.64 61.98 -32.66
C LEU A 58 0.28 60.79 -33.55
N GLY A 59 0.66 60.81 -34.83
CA GLY A 59 0.41 59.71 -35.76
C GLY A 59 1.09 58.40 -35.35
N GLN A 60 2.32 58.47 -34.82
CA GLN A 60 3.02 57.31 -34.25
C GLN A 60 2.29 56.79 -33.00
N ALA A 61 1.89 57.68 -32.09
CA ALA A 61 1.15 57.30 -30.89
C ALA A 61 -0.19 56.63 -31.21
N GLU A 62 -0.94 57.17 -32.19
CA GLU A 62 -2.18 56.57 -32.68
C GLU A 62 -1.96 55.21 -33.34
N HIS A 63 -0.85 55.02 -34.07
CA HIS A 63 -0.49 53.72 -34.63
C HIS A 63 -0.24 52.69 -33.52
N CYS A 64 0.58 53.05 -32.53
CA CYS A 64 0.84 52.19 -31.37
C CYS A 64 -0.45 51.83 -30.62
N LEU A 65 -1.37 52.78 -30.44
CA LEU A 65 -2.68 52.52 -29.82
C LEU A 65 -3.52 51.53 -30.63
N ARG A 66 -3.54 51.66 -31.96
CA ARG A 66 -4.26 50.72 -32.84
C ARG A 66 -3.68 49.31 -32.77
N ASP A 67 -2.36 49.17 -32.77
CA ASP A 67 -1.68 47.87 -32.68
C ASP A 67 -1.98 47.21 -31.33
N LEU A 68 -1.83 47.96 -30.22
CA LEU A 68 -2.18 47.48 -28.89
C LEU A 68 -3.66 47.07 -28.79
N GLN A 69 -4.56 47.81 -29.43
CA GLN A 69 -5.97 47.46 -29.46
C GLN A 69 -6.25 46.17 -30.26
N ALA A 70 -5.55 45.96 -31.37
CA ALA A 70 -5.64 44.73 -32.16
C ALA A 70 -5.10 43.51 -31.39
N ASP A 71 -3.98 43.68 -30.68
CA ASP A 71 -3.41 42.66 -29.80
C ASP A 71 -4.34 42.32 -28.64
N ASN A 72 -4.94 43.33 -28.00
CA ASN A 72 -5.90 43.12 -26.92
C ASN A 72 -7.13 42.34 -27.40
N GLN A 73 -7.65 42.64 -28.60
CA GLN A 73 -8.71 41.84 -29.21
C GLN A 73 -8.27 40.41 -29.55
N ARG A 74 -7.01 40.20 -29.97
CA ARG A 74 -6.47 38.84 -30.21
C ARG A 74 -6.43 38.05 -28.91
N LEU A 75 -5.85 38.62 -27.85
CA LEU A 75 -5.77 38.01 -26.53
C LEU A 75 -7.16 37.72 -25.96
N GLN A 76 -8.14 38.61 -26.17
CA GLN A 76 -9.52 38.38 -25.77
C GLN A 76 -10.12 37.14 -26.45
N ARG A 77 -9.91 36.96 -27.76
CA ARG A 77 -10.38 35.76 -28.48
C ARG A 77 -9.69 34.49 -27.99
N GLU A 78 -8.39 34.57 -27.70
CA GLU A 78 -7.65 33.44 -27.12
C GLU A 78 -8.19 33.07 -25.73
N LEU A 79 -8.46 34.06 -24.87
CA LEU A 79 -9.09 33.85 -23.57
C LEU A 79 -10.46 33.19 -23.70
N ASP A 80 -11.30 33.64 -24.62
CA ASP A 80 -12.64 33.07 -24.81
C ASP A 80 -12.56 31.64 -25.36
N THR A 81 -11.62 31.36 -26.26
CA THR A 81 -11.35 30.01 -26.76
C THR A 81 -10.86 29.07 -25.64
N LEU A 82 -9.97 29.55 -24.76
CA LEU A 82 -9.48 28.77 -23.62
C LEU A 82 -10.58 28.51 -22.60
N LYS A 83 -11.46 29.49 -22.34
CA LYS A 83 -12.63 29.31 -21.47
C LYS A 83 -13.58 28.25 -22.02
N GLU A 84 -13.88 28.27 -23.32
CA GLU A 84 -14.75 27.27 -23.95
C GLU A 84 -14.15 25.85 -23.84
N LYS A 85 -12.85 25.71 -24.08
CA LYS A 85 -12.14 24.43 -23.89
C LYS A 85 -12.20 23.96 -22.45
N LEU A 86 -12.00 24.86 -21.48
CA LEU A 86 -12.08 24.53 -20.07
C LEU A 86 -13.49 24.07 -19.67
N GLU A 87 -14.53 24.75 -20.15
CA GLU A 87 -15.92 24.38 -19.92
C GLU A 87 -16.27 23.01 -20.53
N GLN A 88 -15.76 22.73 -21.74
CA GLN A 88 -15.90 21.40 -22.35
C GLN A 88 -15.21 20.31 -21.54
N GLN A 89 -14.01 20.57 -21.01
CA GLN A 89 -13.31 19.61 -20.13
C GLN A 89 -14.06 19.38 -18.82
N TYR A 90 -14.61 20.42 -18.20
CA TYR A 90 -15.45 20.27 -17.01
C TYR A 90 -16.71 19.45 -17.29
N ALA A 91 -17.39 19.69 -18.42
CA ALA A 91 -18.56 18.91 -18.81
C ALA A 91 -18.23 17.43 -19.08
N GLN A 92 -17.06 17.14 -19.66
CA GLN A 92 -16.59 15.76 -19.86
C GLN A 92 -16.23 15.09 -18.54
N SER A 93 -15.49 15.78 -17.67
CA SER A 93 -15.13 15.30 -16.34
C SER A 93 -16.39 14.99 -15.51
N TYR A 94 -17.38 15.87 -15.53
CA TYR A 94 -18.65 15.65 -14.81
C TYR A 94 -19.39 14.39 -15.30
N LYS A 95 -19.41 14.14 -16.61
CA LYS A 95 -19.98 12.90 -17.17
C LYS A 95 -19.20 11.66 -16.71
N GLN A 96 -17.88 11.73 -16.69
CA GLN A 96 -17.04 10.63 -16.23
C GLN A 96 -17.24 10.35 -14.75
N ILE A 97 -17.29 11.38 -13.91
CA ILE A 97 -17.57 11.27 -12.48
C ILE A 97 -18.95 10.61 -12.26
N SER A 98 -19.99 11.04 -12.98
CA SER A 98 -21.32 10.44 -12.88
C SER A 98 -21.33 8.94 -13.22
N ILE A 99 -20.60 8.51 -14.26
CA ILE A 99 -20.49 7.08 -14.60
C ILE A 99 -19.77 6.30 -13.49
N LEU A 100 -18.68 6.86 -12.95
CA LEU A 100 -17.93 6.24 -11.87
C LEU A 100 -18.75 6.14 -10.58
N GLU A 101 -19.58 7.13 -10.28
CA GLU A 101 -20.51 7.10 -9.14
C GLU A 101 -21.55 5.98 -9.30
N ASP A 102 -22.09 5.80 -10.51
CA ASP A 102 -23.02 4.70 -10.82
C ASP A 102 -22.35 3.32 -10.67
N ASP A 103 -21.14 3.15 -11.21
CA ASP A 103 -20.37 1.89 -11.11
C ASP A 103 -19.99 1.57 -9.65
N LEU A 104 -19.67 2.59 -8.87
CA LEU A 104 -19.39 2.47 -7.45
C LEU A 104 -20.65 2.08 -6.67
N GLY A 105 -21.82 2.62 -7.04
CA GLY A 105 -23.12 2.21 -6.53
C GLY A 105 -23.43 0.74 -6.85
N GLN A 106 -23.21 0.30 -8.09
CA GLN A 106 -23.39 -1.10 -8.49
C GLN A 106 -22.46 -2.04 -7.71
N THR A 107 -21.18 -1.68 -7.56
CA THR A 107 -20.19 -2.46 -6.81
C THR A 107 -20.60 -2.61 -5.34
N ARG A 108 -21.11 -1.53 -4.71
CA ARG A 108 -21.64 -1.59 -3.34
C ARG A 108 -22.84 -2.52 -3.24
N SER A 109 -23.77 -2.47 -4.19
CA SER A 109 -24.93 -3.37 -4.23
C SER A 109 -24.50 -4.85 -4.37
N ILE A 110 -23.54 -5.15 -5.25
CA ILE A 110 -22.99 -6.50 -5.41
C ILE A 110 -22.32 -6.97 -4.12
N LYS A 111 -21.53 -6.11 -3.46
CA LYS A 111 -20.92 -6.42 -2.17
C LYS A 111 -21.97 -6.78 -1.12
N GLU A 112 -23.05 -6.01 -1.02
CA GLU A 112 -24.15 -6.31 -0.10
C GLU A 112 -24.83 -7.65 -0.39
N GLN A 113 -25.04 -7.97 -1.68
CA GLN A 113 -25.59 -9.26 -2.10
C GLN A 113 -24.66 -10.41 -1.72
N LEU A 114 -23.36 -10.28 -1.96
CA LEU A 114 -22.38 -11.30 -1.58
C LEU A 114 -22.32 -11.50 -0.05
N LEU A 115 -22.41 -10.43 0.73
CA LEU A 115 -22.45 -10.52 2.20
C LEU A 115 -23.71 -11.25 2.70
N LYS A 116 -24.86 -11.05 2.04
CA LYS A 116 -26.08 -11.83 2.34
C LYS A 116 -25.88 -13.30 1.98
N TYR A 117 -25.30 -13.56 0.81
CA TYR A 117 -25.04 -14.92 0.34
C TYR A 117 -24.08 -15.70 1.25
N VAL A 118 -23.06 -15.05 1.81
CA VAL A 118 -22.17 -15.68 2.80
C VAL A 118 -22.96 -16.15 4.03
N ARG A 119 -23.87 -15.31 4.56
CA ARG A 119 -24.71 -15.69 5.71
C ARG A 119 -25.65 -16.86 5.39
N GLU A 120 -26.19 -16.90 4.17
CA GLU A 120 -27.02 -18.02 3.69
C GLU A 120 -26.20 -19.32 3.62
N LEU A 121 -24.96 -19.27 3.15
CA LEU A 121 -24.05 -20.42 3.13
C LEU A 121 -23.66 -20.88 4.54
N GLU A 122 -23.40 -19.95 5.46
CA GLU A 122 -23.13 -20.26 6.87
C GLU A 122 -24.32 -20.98 7.51
N GLN A 123 -25.53 -20.46 7.31
CA GLN A 123 -26.76 -21.10 7.81
C GLN A 123 -26.95 -22.51 7.23
N ALA A 124 -26.73 -22.69 5.92
CA ALA A 124 -26.84 -23.99 5.28
C ALA A 124 -25.80 -24.99 5.81
N ASN A 125 -24.60 -24.52 6.17
CA ASN A 125 -23.56 -25.35 6.77
C ASN A 125 -23.93 -25.78 8.20
N ASP A 126 -24.48 -24.87 9.01
CA ASP A 126 -24.99 -25.20 10.35
C ASP A 126 -26.13 -26.24 10.29
N ASP A 127 -27.04 -26.08 9.33
CA ASP A 127 -28.13 -27.04 9.09
C ASP A 127 -27.60 -28.41 8.66
N LEU A 128 -26.58 -28.44 7.79
CA LEU A 128 -25.90 -29.66 7.38
C LEU A 128 -25.21 -30.35 8.56
N GLU A 129 -24.53 -29.60 9.42
CA GLU A 129 -23.87 -30.16 10.59
C GLU A 129 -24.90 -30.70 11.60
N ARG A 130 -26.02 -30.00 11.79
CA ARG A 130 -27.14 -30.49 12.61
C ARG A 130 -27.71 -31.79 12.05
N ALA A 131 -27.93 -31.87 10.74
CA ALA A 131 -28.39 -33.08 10.07
C ALA A 131 -27.39 -34.23 10.24
N LYS A 132 -26.09 -33.95 10.08
CA LYS A 132 -25.01 -34.92 10.30
C LYS A 132 -25.04 -35.48 11.72
N ARG A 133 -25.13 -34.62 12.75
CA ARG A 133 -25.20 -35.05 14.16
C ARG A 133 -26.44 -35.93 14.41
N ALA A 134 -27.60 -35.53 13.89
CA ALA A 134 -28.82 -36.34 14.00
C ALA A 134 -28.68 -37.72 13.33
N THR A 135 -28.06 -37.78 12.15
CA THR A 135 -27.80 -39.07 11.49
C THR A 135 -26.82 -39.96 12.26
N ILE A 136 -25.77 -39.38 12.86
CA ILE A 136 -24.81 -40.14 13.68
C ILE A 136 -25.52 -40.75 14.89
N THR A 137 -26.27 -39.95 15.65
CA THR A 137 -27.02 -40.46 16.81
C THR A 137 -28.05 -41.52 16.43
N SER A 138 -28.71 -41.38 15.26
CA SER A 138 -29.62 -42.42 14.77
C SER A 138 -28.88 -43.72 14.44
N LEU A 139 -27.68 -43.64 13.85
CA LEU A 139 -26.87 -44.82 13.57
C LEU A 139 -26.38 -45.48 14.85
N GLU A 140 -25.91 -44.70 15.83
CA GLU A 140 -25.48 -45.19 17.14
C GLU A 140 -26.63 -45.93 17.88
N ASP A 141 -27.86 -45.42 17.82
CA ASP A 141 -29.04 -46.11 18.39
C ASP A 141 -29.31 -47.44 17.66
N PHE A 142 -29.21 -47.48 16.32
CA PHE A 142 -29.33 -48.75 15.57
C PHE A 142 -28.21 -49.74 15.93
N GLU A 143 -26.96 -49.28 16.05
CA GLU A 143 -25.82 -50.10 16.47
C GLU A 143 -26.03 -50.65 17.88
N GLN A 144 -26.50 -49.84 18.83
CA GLN A 144 -26.78 -50.29 20.18
C GLN A 144 -27.88 -51.35 20.22
N ARG A 145 -28.95 -51.19 19.43
CA ARG A 145 -30.01 -52.20 19.33
C ARG A 145 -29.51 -53.51 18.70
N LEU A 146 -28.65 -53.41 17.68
CA LEU A 146 -28.00 -54.57 17.06
C LEU A 146 -27.11 -55.30 18.07
N ASN A 147 -26.30 -54.57 18.83
CA ASN A 147 -25.45 -55.16 19.87
C ASN A 147 -26.27 -55.88 20.95
N GLN A 148 -27.36 -55.28 21.43
CA GLN A 148 -28.27 -55.95 22.36
C GLN A 148 -28.93 -57.21 21.75
N ALA A 149 -29.20 -57.21 20.44
CA ALA A 149 -29.72 -58.39 19.76
C ALA A 149 -28.66 -59.49 19.66
N ILE A 150 -27.41 -59.12 19.39
CA ILE A 150 -26.26 -60.04 19.37
C ILE A 150 -26.04 -60.66 20.76
N GLU A 151 -26.05 -59.85 21.83
CA GLU A 151 -25.91 -60.35 23.21
C GLU A 151 -27.01 -61.35 23.58
N ARG A 152 -28.26 -61.06 23.21
CA ARG A 152 -29.38 -62.00 23.43
C ARG A 152 -29.21 -63.29 22.63
N ASN A 153 -28.77 -63.21 21.38
CA ASN A 153 -28.52 -64.40 20.57
C ASN A 153 -27.39 -65.25 21.15
N ALA A 154 -26.29 -64.64 21.59
CA ALA A 154 -25.18 -65.36 22.23
C ALA A 154 -25.63 -66.03 23.55
N PHE A 155 -26.48 -65.36 24.34
CA PHE A 155 -27.06 -65.94 25.55
C PHE A 155 -27.93 -67.17 25.22
N LEU A 156 -28.82 -67.06 24.23
CA LEU A 156 -29.65 -68.18 23.78
C LEU A 156 -28.82 -69.34 23.20
N GLU A 157 -27.72 -69.04 22.49
CA GLU A 157 -26.79 -70.05 21.98
C GLU A 157 -26.12 -70.82 23.14
N SER A 158 -25.67 -70.12 24.18
CA SER A 158 -25.16 -70.75 25.40
C SER A 158 -26.21 -71.63 26.11
N GLU A 159 -27.46 -71.17 26.21
CA GLU A 159 -28.54 -71.99 26.79
C GLU A 159 -28.83 -73.25 25.96
N LEU A 160 -28.69 -73.17 24.62
CA LEU A 160 -28.81 -74.32 23.74
C LEU A 160 -27.64 -75.30 23.89
N ASP A 161 -26.41 -74.81 24.03
CA ASP A 161 -25.22 -75.61 24.28
C ASP A 161 -25.30 -76.35 25.62
N GLU A 162 -25.75 -75.68 26.69
CA GLU A 162 -26.00 -76.31 27.99
C GLU A 162 -27.04 -77.42 27.89
N LYS A 163 -28.13 -77.17 27.16
CA LYS A 163 -29.17 -78.17 26.90
C LYS A 163 -28.61 -79.37 26.12
N GLU A 164 -27.77 -79.15 25.12
CA GLU A 164 -27.11 -80.22 24.36
C GLU A 164 -26.18 -81.06 25.26
N SER A 165 -25.36 -80.40 26.09
CA SER A 165 -24.50 -81.06 27.08
C SER A 165 -25.29 -81.93 28.08
N LEU A 166 -26.41 -81.42 28.57
CA LEU A 166 -27.32 -82.17 29.43
C LEU A 166 -27.95 -83.35 28.71
N LEU A 167 -28.34 -83.20 27.43
CA LEU A 167 -28.87 -84.30 26.63
C LEU A 167 -27.84 -85.43 26.46
N VAL A 168 -26.58 -85.09 26.18
CA VAL A 168 -25.48 -86.07 26.12
C VAL A 168 -25.31 -86.78 27.47
N SER A 169 -25.34 -86.03 28.57
CA SER A 169 -25.22 -86.59 29.93
C SER A 169 -26.39 -87.51 30.29
N VAL A 170 -27.62 -87.13 29.95
CA VAL A 170 -28.82 -87.96 30.15
C VAL A 170 -28.73 -89.24 29.30
N GLN A 171 -28.28 -89.12 28.05
CA GLN A 171 -28.12 -90.28 27.18
C GLN A 171 -27.05 -91.23 27.74
N ARG A 172 -25.92 -90.70 28.23
CA ARG A 172 -24.88 -91.48 28.91
C ARG A 172 -25.41 -92.18 30.16
N LEU A 173 -26.09 -91.47 31.06
CA LEU A 173 -26.69 -92.06 32.26
C LEU A 173 -27.74 -93.13 31.92
N LYS A 174 -28.47 -92.96 30.82
CA LYS A 174 -29.43 -93.95 30.32
C LYS A 174 -28.72 -95.21 29.81
N ASP A 175 -27.59 -95.06 29.12
CA ASP A 175 -26.76 -96.19 28.70
C ASP A 175 -26.14 -96.89 29.92
N GLU A 176 -25.60 -96.15 30.91
CA GLU A 176 -25.10 -96.70 32.17
C GLU A 176 -26.21 -97.43 32.97
N ALA A 177 -27.42 -96.86 33.04
CA ALA A 177 -28.57 -97.52 33.67
C ALA A 177 -29.03 -98.77 32.90
N ARG A 178 -28.88 -98.79 31.57
CA ARG A 178 -29.14 -99.98 30.75
C ARG A 178 -28.10 -101.07 31.06
N ASP A 179 -26.83 -100.70 31.10
CA ASP A 179 -25.72 -101.62 31.37
C ASP A 179 -25.83 -102.20 32.79
N LEU A 180 -26.11 -101.38 33.81
CA LEU A 180 -26.35 -101.83 35.19
C LEU A 180 -27.57 -102.74 35.31
N ARG A 181 -28.66 -102.47 34.58
CA ARG A 181 -29.82 -103.40 34.50
C ARG A 181 -29.43 -104.73 33.88
N GLN A 182 -28.54 -104.70 32.88
CA GLN A 182 -28.02 -105.91 32.26
C GLN A 182 -27.10 -106.68 33.22
N GLU A 183 -26.26 -105.99 34.01
CA GLU A 183 -25.45 -106.58 35.08
C GLU A 183 -26.31 -107.20 36.19
N LEU A 184 -27.37 -106.51 36.63
CA LEU A 184 -28.33 -107.04 37.61
C LEU A 184 -29.07 -108.26 37.07
N ALA A 185 -29.50 -108.25 35.81
CA ALA A 185 -30.13 -109.41 35.16
C ALA A 185 -29.17 -110.62 35.03
N VAL A 186 -27.85 -110.37 34.90
CA VAL A 186 -26.82 -111.41 34.95
C VAL A 186 -26.61 -111.91 36.38
N ARG A 187 -26.68 -111.01 37.38
CA ARG A 187 -26.52 -111.35 38.80
C ARG A 187 -27.71 -112.14 39.36
N GLU A 188 -28.94 -111.85 38.92
CA GLU A 188 -30.13 -112.68 39.20
C GLU A 188 -30.04 -114.10 38.61
N ARG A 189 -29.16 -114.35 37.64
CA ARG A 189 -28.89 -115.70 37.10
C ARG A 189 -27.82 -116.48 37.89
N GLN A 190 -27.25 -115.91 38.96
CA GLN A 190 -26.38 -116.63 39.91
C GLN A 190 -27.07 -116.75 41.27
N PRO A 191 -27.34 -117.97 41.79
CA PRO A 191 -27.80 -118.13 43.17
C PRO A 191 -26.65 -117.98 44.17
N ASP A 192 -26.96 -117.22 45.24
CA ASP A 192 -26.14 -116.89 46.42
C ASP A 192 -25.52 -118.08 47.17
N LEU A 193 -24.28 -117.90 47.66
CA LEU A 193 -23.75 -118.51 48.90
C LEU A 193 -22.82 -117.53 49.68
N THR A 194 -23.45 -116.69 50.48
CA THR A 194 -23.19 -116.22 51.88
C THR A 194 -21.82 -116.41 52.59
N ARG A 195 -21.28 -115.31 53.18
CA ARG A 195 -20.93 -115.07 54.62
C ARG A 195 -20.06 -113.79 54.80
N MET A 196 -20.56 -112.69 55.37
CA MET A 196 -20.51 -112.22 56.79
C MET A 196 -19.12 -112.30 57.47
N SER A 197 -18.56 -111.21 58.03
CA SER A 197 -18.94 -110.64 59.34
C SER A 197 -18.48 -109.17 59.57
N ALA A 198 -19.13 -108.53 60.56
CA ALA A 198 -19.29 -107.10 60.89
C ALA A 198 -18.26 -106.54 61.93
N PRO A 199 -18.55 -105.51 62.76
CA PRO A 199 -18.86 -104.06 62.53
C PRO A 199 -18.05 -103.09 63.45
N SER A 200 -18.23 -101.75 63.30
CA SER A 200 -18.48 -100.78 64.41
C SER A 200 -18.85 -99.38 63.89
N SER A 201 -19.82 -98.74 64.56
CA SER A 201 -20.54 -97.48 64.26
C SER A 201 -19.95 -96.25 65.03
N PRO A 202 -20.58 -95.05 65.16
CA PRO A 202 -21.62 -94.34 64.38
C PRO A 202 -21.39 -92.79 64.18
N THR A 203 -22.39 -92.17 63.50
CA THR A 203 -22.89 -90.76 63.54
C THR A 203 -22.13 -89.60 62.85
N PRO A 204 -22.74 -88.98 61.82
CA PRO A 204 -22.46 -87.63 61.33
C PRO A 204 -23.57 -86.64 61.70
N ASP A 205 -23.23 -85.36 61.90
CA ASP A 205 -24.20 -84.26 61.93
C ASP A 205 -23.89 -83.22 60.85
N ASN A 206 -24.93 -82.90 60.10
CA ASN A 206 -25.08 -81.85 59.09
C ASN A 206 -25.19 -80.47 59.76
N GLU A 207 -24.90 -79.38 59.04
CA GLU A 207 -25.90 -78.35 58.70
C GLU A 207 -25.33 -77.25 57.75
N LYS A 208 -25.95 -77.19 56.55
CA LYS A 208 -26.44 -76.01 55.80
C LYS A 208 -25.52 -74.79 55.56
N THR A 209 -25.17 -74.65 54.29
CA THR A 209 -25.00 -73.37 53.59
C THR A 209 -26.37 -72.81 53.16
N ASP A 210 -26.67 -71.55 53.47
CA ASP A 210 -27.39 -70.70 52.53
C ASP A 210 -27.16 -69.20 52.78
N SER A 211 -27.42 -68.46 51.70
CA SER A 211 -27.04 -67.09 51.34
C SER A 211 -27.52 -65.92 52.23
N ALA A 212 -26.82 -64.77 52.10
CA ALA A 212 -27.38 -63.45 51.70
C ALA A 212 -27.02 -62.21 52.60
N VAL A 213 -26.40 -61.18 51.96
CA VAL A 213 -26.54 -59.68 52.11
C VAL A 213 -26.28 -59.02 53.50
N GLN A 214 -25.72 -57.80 53.70
CA GLN A 214 -25.67 -56.51 52.99
C GLN A 214 -24.52 -55.58 53.50
N ALA A 215 -24.19 -54.54 52.69
CA ALA A 215 -23.97 -53.11 53.05
C ALA A 215 -22.89 -52.71 54.10
N SER A 216 -22.10 -51.63 54.02
CA SER A 216 -21.87 -50.46 53.14
C SER A 216 -20.68 -49.64 53.70
N LEU A 217 -20.07 -48.75 52.89
CA LEU A 217 -19.19 -47.57 53.21
C LEU A 217 -17.72 -47.89 53.60
N SER A 218 -16.64 -47.34 53.01
CA SER A 218 -16.37 -45.99 52.47
C SER A 218 -15.14 -45.95 51.50
N LEU A 219 -15.06 -44.90 50.67
CA LEU A 219 -14.03 -44.43 49.69
C LEU A 219 -12.68 -43.96 50.34
N PRO A 220 -11.58 -43.55 49.62
CA PRO A 220 -11.48 -43.07 48.21
C PRO A 220 -10.22 -43.43 47.34
N ALA A 221 -10.31 -42.99 46.06
CA ALA A 221 -9.25 -42.48 45.15
C ALA A 221 -8.51 -43.41 44.14
N THR A 222 -9.02 -43.44 42.88
CA THR A 222 -8.39 -43.06 41.57
C THR A 222 -7.01 -43.62 41.12
N PRO A 223 -6.70 -43.67 39.79
CA PRO A 223 -7.32 -44.47 38.73
C PRO A 223 -6.27 -45.12 37.78
N LEU A 224 -6.67 -46.04 36.90
CA LEU A 224 -5.89 -46.42 35.72
C LEU A 224 -6.80 -46.65 34.51
N SER A 225 -6.34 -46.10 33.38
CA SER A 225 -6.71 -46.38 31.98
C SER A 225 -7.86 -45.56 31.34
N GLN A 226 -7.45 -44.55 30.57
CA GLN A 226 -8.09 -43.93 29.40
C GLN A 226 -6.93 -43.23 28.65
N SER A 227 -6.89 -42.98 27.35
CA SER A 227 -7.68 -43.27 26.16
C SER A 227 -6.76 -42.77 25.04
N LEU A 228 -6.72 -43.44 23.89
CA LEU A 228 -5.99 -42.94 22.71
C LEU A 228 -7.00 -42.24 21.81
N ASP A 229 -6.76 -40.95 21.52
CA ASP A 229 -7.06 -40.34 20.22
C ASP A 229 -6.16 -39.11 19.96
N ASN A 230 -5.49 -39.16 18.80
CA ASN A 230 -5.04 -38.09 17.88
C ASN A 230 -4.40 -36.77 18.37
N ALA A 231 -3.17 -36.47 17.91
CA ALA A 231 -2.89 -35.58 16.75
C ALA A 231 -1.49 -34.90 16.74
N PHE A 232 -0.80 -35.05 15.59
CA PHE A 232 0.10 -34.11 14.87
C PHE A 232 1.61 -33.90 15.16
N SER A 233 2.36 -34.07 14.06
CA SER A 233 3.57 -33.37 13.54
C SER A 233 4.98 -33.89 13.80
N GLY A 234 5.64 -34.32 12.69
CA GLY A 234 7.02 -33.93 12.34
C GLY A 234 8.02 -35.04 11.97
N GLN A 235 8.19 -35.29 10.65
CA GLN A 235 9.40 -35.70 9.86
C GLN A 235 10.49 -36.61 10.52
N LYS A 236 11.06 -37.65 9.90
CA LYS A 236 11.61 -37.80 8.53
C LYS A 236 12.17 -39.24 8.34
N VAL A 237 12.20 -39.68 7.06
CA VAL A 237 13.06 -40.72 6.42
C VAL A 237 12.52 -42.17 6.29
N LEU A 238 12.50 -42.60 5.02
CA LEU A 238 12.10 -43.87 4.39
C LEU A 238 13.03 -45.06 4.74
N PRO A 239 12.65 -46.31 4.43
CA PRO A 239 12.95 -46.87 3.09
C PRO A 239 11.82 -47.69 2.43
N ASP A 240 12.04 -47.94 1.15
CA ASP A 240 11.22 -48.53 0.09
C ASP A 240 10.42 -49.81 0.37
N GLY A 241 9.31 -49.93 -0.37
CA GLY A 241 8.57 -51.18 -0.57
C GLY A 241 7.34 -51.00 -1.47
N CYS A 242 7.55 -50.98 -2.79
CA CYS A 242 6.48 -51.00 -3.79
C CYS A 242 5.67 -52.31 -3.69
N ASN A 243 4.35 -52.21 -3.51
CA ASN A 243 3.39 -53.25 -3.89
C ASN A 243 2.06 -52.62 -4.35
N ASN A 244 1.69 -52.97 -5.58
CA ASN A 244 0.53 -52.48 -6.31
C ASN A 244 -0.79 -52.87 -5.63
N SER A 245 -1.44 -51.91 -4.96
CA SER A 245 -2.88 -52.01 -4.68
C SER A 245 -3.63 -51.33 -5.82
N ALA A 246 -4.31 -52.12 -6.64
CA ALA A 246 -5.16 -51.61 -7.71
C ALA A 246 -6.27 -50.72 -7.10
N LEU A 247 -6.26 -49.42 -7.43
CA LEU A 247 -7.32 -48.48 -7.08
C LEU A 247 -8.67 -49.05 -7.49
N THR A 248 -9.63 -49.07 -6.57
CA THR A 248 -11.01 -49.46 -6.85
C THR A 248 -11.58 -48.61 -7.99
N PRO A 249 -12.44 -49.16 -8.88
CA PRO A 249 -12.99 -48.42 -10.01
C PRO A 249 -13.60 -47.06 -9.64
N ALA A 250 -14.23 -46.96 -8.46
CA ALA A 250 -14.80 -45.72 -7.93
C ALA A 250 -13.72 -44.68 -7.55
N ALA A 251 -12.62 -45.09 -6.92
CA ALA A 251 -11.51 -44.19 -6.58
C ALA A 251 -10.81 -43.64 -7.83
N ARG A 252 -10.68 -44.46 -8.88
CA ARG A 252 -10.12 -44.06 -10.17
C ARG A 252 -11.00 -43.06 -10.91
N ILE A 253 -12.32 -43.28 -10.93
CA ILE A 253 -13.28 -42.37 -11.57
C ILE A 253 -13.35 -41.04 -10.82
N SER A 254 -13.34 -41.06 -9.48
CA SER A 254 -13.30 -39.84 -8.66
C SER A 254 -12.02 -39.04 -8.89
N ALA A 255 -10.86 -39.69 -8.91
CA ALA A 255 -9.58 -39.03 -9.20
C ALA A 255 -9.55 -38.42 -10.62
N LEU A 256 -10.08 -39.12 -11.62
CA LEU A 256 -10.16 -38.60 -13.00
C LEU A 256 -11.12 -37.42 -13.13
N ASN A 257 -12.23 -37.40 -12.39
CA ASN A 257 -13.16 -36.26 -12.38
C ASN A 257 -12.53 -35.03 -11.71
N ILE A 258 -11.80 -35.22 -10.61
CA ILE A 258 -11.07 -34.12 -9.94
C ILE A 258 -9.99 -33.55 -10.86
N VAL A 259 -9.22 -34.42 -11.53
CA VAL A 259 -8.21 -33.99 -12.51
C VAL A 259 -8.87 -33.28 -13.70
N GLY A 260 -10.02 -33.78 -14.18
CA GLY A 260 -10.81 -33.15 -15.24
C GLY A 260 -11.33 -31.76 -14.86
N ASP A 261 -11.79 -31.57 -13.63
CA ASP A 261 -12.25 -30.27 -13.12
C ASP A 261 -11.10 -29.30 -12.88
N LEU A 262 -9.95 -29.78 -12.41
CA LEU A 262 -8.73 -28.99 -12.31
C LEU A 262 -8.26 -28.51 -13.68
N LEU A 263 -8.21 -29.38 -14.68
CA LEU A 263 -7.83 -29.00 -16.05
C LEU A 263 -8.81 -28.00 -16.65
N ARG A 264 -10.11 -28.12 -16.37
CA ARG A 264 -11.13 -27.15 -16.83
C ARG A 264 -10.95 -25.78 -16.15
N LYS A 265 -10.61 -25.76 -14.86
CA LYS A 265 -10.30 -24.52 -14.12
C LYS A 265 -8.99 -23.87 -14.56
N VAL A 266 -7.96 -24.67 -14.84
CA VAL A 266 -6.69 -24.18 -15.42
C VAL A 266 -6.93 -23.59 -16.81
N GLY A 267 -7.71 -24.25 -17.67
CA GLY A 267 -8.09 -23.69 -18.97
C GLY A 267 -8.89 -22.38 -18.87
N ALA A 268 -9.78 -22.26 -17.89
CA ALA A 268 -10.50 -21.01 -17.64
C ALA A 268 -9.58 -19.89 -17.12
N LEU A 269 -8.60 -20.23 -16.28
CA LEU A 269 -7.57 -19.29 -15.81
C LEU A 269 -6.65 -18.84 -16.94
N GLU A 270 -6.21 -19.76 -17.81
CA GLU A 270 -5.41 -19.42 -18.99
C GLU A 270 -6.18 -18.53 -19.97
N SER A 271 -7.48 -18.79 -20.18
CA SER A 271 -8.32 -17.93 -21.02
C SER A 271 -8.50 -16.53 -20.42
N LYS A 272 -8.62 -16.40 -19.10
CA LYS A 272 -8.66 -15.09 -18.42
C LYS A 272 -7.31 -14.37 -18.46
N LEU A 273 -6.22 -15.10 -18.31
CA LEU A 273 -4.86 -14.54 -18.36
C LEU A 273 -4.50 -14.08 -19.79
N ALA A 274 -4.95 -14.81 -20.82
CA ALA A 274 -4.88 -14.38 -22.20
C ALA A 274 -5.71 -13.11 -22.47
N ALA A 275 -6.92 -13.01 -21.91
CA ALA A 275 -7.75 -11.81 -22.00
C ALA A 275 -7.09 -10.60 -21.32
N CYS A 276 -6.51 -10.76 -20.13
CA CYS A 276 -5.76 -9.69 -19.45
C CYS A 276 -4.50 -9.26 -20.24
N ARG A 277 -3.78 -10.20 -20.85
CA ARG A 277 -2.61 -9.89 -21.68
C ARG A 277 -2.99 -9.15 -22.96
N ASN A 278 -4.13 -9.47 -23.56
CA ASN A 278 -4.66 -8.74 -24.70
C ASN A 278 -5.16 -7.35 -24.30
N PHE A 279 -5.81 -7.21 -23.13
CA PHE A 279 -6.24 -5.92 -22.60
C PHE A 279 -5.05 -4.98 -22.29
N ALA A 280 -3.97 -5.51 -21.71
CA ALA A 280 -2.73 -4.75 -21.46
C ALA A 280 -2.05 -4.31 -22.77
N LYS A 281 -2.06 -5.17 -23.80
CA LYS A 281 -1.57 -4.81 -25.14
C LYS A 281 -2.46 -3.75 -25.82
N ASP A 282 -3.77 -3.82 -25.63
CA ASP A 282 -4.71 -2.85 -26.20
C ASP A 282 -4.61 -1.47 -25.50
N GLN A 283 -4.34 -1.44 -24.20
CA GLN A 283 -3.99 -0.21 -23.48
C GLN A 283 -2.66 0.40 -23.97
N ALA A 284 -1.63 -0.43 -24.19
CA ALA A 284 -0.35 0.03 -24.72
C ALA A 284 -0.47 0.55 -26.17
N ALA A 285 -1.30 -0.10 -27.00
CA ALA A 285 -1.59 0.34 -28.36
C ALA A 285 -2.40 1.65 -28.40
N ARG A 286 -3.35 1.85 -27.47
CA ARG A 286 -4.10 3.12 -27.33
C ARG A 286 -3.21 4.27 -26.86
N LYS A 287 -2.25 4.02 -25.95
CA LYS A 287 -1.22 5.02 -25.58
C LYS A 287 -0.36 5.44 -26.77
N ASN A 288 -0.02 4.52 -27.67
CA ASN A 288 0.76 4.83 -28.88
C ASN A 288 -0.04 5.57 -29.97
N TYR A 289 -1.36 5.37 -30.04
CA TYR A 289 -2.22 6.06 -31.02
C TYR A 289 -2.53 7.52 -30.62
N VAL A 290 -2.60 7.81 -29.33
CA VAL A 290 -2.81 9.19 -28.82
C VAL A 290 -1.58 10.07 -29.05
N ILE A 291 -0.38 9.48 -29.08
CA ILE A 291 0.87 10.22 -29.31
C ILE A 291 1.10 10.54 -30.81
N ASN A 292 0.50 9.78 -31.73
CA ASN A 292 0.71 9.95 -33.17
C ASN A 292 -0.38 10.75 -33.91
N ALA A 293 -1.34 11.35 -33.22
CA ALA A 293 -2.44 12.09 -33.85
C ALA A 293 -2.11 13.52 -34.31
N ASN A 294 -0.90 14.03 -34.02
CA ASN A 294 -0.43 15.34 -34.50
C ASN A 294 0.71 15.19 -35.51
N GLY A 295 0.41 14.58 -36.65
CA GLY A 295 1.31 14.53 -37.79
C GLY A 295 1.28 15.82 -38.58
N ASN A 296 2.32 16.65 -38.43
CA ASN A 296 2.79 17.54 -39.49
C ASN A 296 4.32 17.38 -39.63
N LEU A 297 4.74 16.91 -40.80
CA LEU A 297 6.13 16.84 -41.24
C LEU A 297 6.71 18.25 -41.33
N ILE A 298 7.86 18.50 -40.68
CA ILE A 298 8.91 19.34 -41.26
C ILE A 298 10.28 18.70 -40.99
N ASN A 299 10.98 18.46 -42.09
CA ASN A 299 12.32 17.91 -42.20
C ASN A 299 13.34 19.05 -42.08
N GLY A 300 14.43 18.88 -41.32
CA GLY A 300 15.57 19.81 -41.38
C GLY A 300 16.50 19.82 -40.17
N GLY A 301 17.73 19.33 -40.38
CA GLY A 301 18.95 19.97 -39.87
C GLY A 301 19.38 19.69 -38.42
N ILE A 302 20.22 18.66 -38.26
CA ILE A 302 21.19 18.58 -37.17
C ILE A 302 22.14 19.78 -37.26
N HIS A 303 22.18 20.64 -36.24
CA HIS A 303 23.41 21.12 -35.57
C HIS A 303 23.11 22.16 -34.48
N GLN A 304 23.63 21.84 -33.29
CA GLN A 304 24.22 22.74 -32.28
C GLN A 304 23.35 23.74 -31.50
N TYR A 305 23.63 23.75 -30.19
CA TYR A 305 23.22 24.67 -29.12
C TYR A 305 21.83 24.44 -28.50
N SER A 306 21.81 23.74 -27.37
CA SER A 306 20.72 23.84 -26.40
C SER A 306 21.30 23.99 -24.99
N HIS A 307 21.56 25.25 -24.62
CA HIS A 307 21.52 25.66 -23.23
C HIS A 307 20.18 26.38 -23.03
N SER A 308 19.38 25.83 -22.11
CA SER A 308 18.31 26.45 -21.30
C SER A 308 17.74 27.78 -21.77
N LEU A 309 16.41 27.84 -21.95
CA LEU A 309 15.54 28.76 -21.20
C LEU A 309 14.05 28.43 -21.41
N HIS A 310 13.35 28.35 -20.28
CA HIS A 310 11.90 28.40 -20.08
C HIS A 310 11.04 27.14 -20.38
N MET A 311 10.99 26.23 -19.41
CA MET A 311 9.90 25.24 -19.27
C MET A 311 8.72 25.86 -18.51
N SER A 312 7.51 25.67 -19.04
CA SER A 312 6.24 26.11 -18.47
C SER A 312 5.91 25.42 -17.15
N TYR A 313 5.34 26.18 -16.21
CA TYR A 313 4.87 25.74 -14.88
C TYR A 313 3.91 24.53 -14.95
N PHE A 314 3.22 24.33 -16.07
CA PHE A 314 2.26 23.26 -16.29
C PHE A 314 2.86 21.92 -16.70
N ASP A 315 4.07 21.89 -17.29
CA ASP A 315 4.72 20.62 -17.68
C ASP A 315 5.34 19.88 -16.49
N LYS A 316 5.57 20.57 -15.36
CA LYS A 316 6.08 19.95 -14.12
C LYS A 316 5.05 19.13 -13.36
N ALA A 317 3.75 19.32 -13.61
CA ALA A 317 2.69 18.70 -12.81
C ALA A 317 2.27 17.29 -13.30
N PHE A 318 2.67 16.88 -14.50
CA PHE A 318 2.31 15.57 -15.08
C PHE A 318 3.49 14.59 -15.20
N GLN A 319 4.61 14.89 -14.54
CA GLN A 319 5.79 14.05 -14.44
C GLN A 319 6.13 13.77 -12.95
N ALA A 320 5.10 13.44 -12.17
CA ALA A 320 5.20 12.90 -10.81
C ALA A 320 5.25 11.36 -10.90
N MET A 321 5.99 10.59 -10.10
CA MET A 321 7.11 10.88 -9.21
C MET A 321 8.07 9.67 -9.16
N ARG A 322 9.24 9.79 -9.77
CA ARG A 322 10.44 8.98 -9.47
C ARG A 322 11.65 9.85 -9.17
N ILE A 323 11.42 11.06 -8.68
CA ILE A 323 12.45 12.10 -8.56
C ILE A 323 13.59 11.64 -7.64
N ASN A 324 13.28 10.81 -6.65
CA ASN A 324 14.25 10.23 -5.73
C ASN A 324 14.92 8.94 -6.25
N GLU A 325 14.56 8.39 -7.42
CA GLU A 325 15.03 7.04 -7.84
C GLU A 325 16.55 6.93 -8.01
N ASP A 326 17.20 8.06 -8.32
CA ASP A 326 18.64 8.19 -8.48
C ASP A 326 19.23 9.28 -7.57
N THR A 327 18.54 9.64 -6.49
CA THR A 327 19.00 10.67 -5.56
C THR A 327 19.66 10.07 -4.33
N LEU A 328 20.86 10.55 -4.01
CA LEU A 328 21.53 10.31 -2.72
C LEU A 328 21.66 11.64 -1.99
N LEU A 329 21.19 11.70 -0.74
CA LEU A 329 21.37 12.86 0.14
C LEU A 329 22.40 12.52 1.22
N GLU A 330 23.52 13.23 1.22
CA GLU A 330 24.59 13.05 2.18
C GLU A 330 24.53 14.12 3.27
N GLY A 331 24.31 13.69 4.51
CA GLY A 331 24.38 14.53 5.70
C GLY A 331 25.73 14.46 6.41
N LYS A 332 25.74 14.88 7.67
CA LYS A 332 26.93 14.86 8.53
C LYS A 332 27.26 13.45 9.03
N ASN A 333 26.25 12.72 9.51
CA ASN A 333 26.40 11.37 10.07
C ASN A 333 25.60 10.30 9.31
N VAL A 334 24.67 10.71 8.45
CA VAL A 334 23.79 9.80 7.71
C VAL A 334 23.88 10.01 6.20
N VAL A 335 23.51 8.97 5.47
CA VAL A 335 23.30 9.04 4.02
C VAL A 335 21.88 8.50 3.74
N LEU A 336 21.10 9.23 2.95
CA LEU A 336 19.79 8.80 2.50
C LEU A 336 19.90 8.27 1.07
N VAL A 337 19.44 7.04 0.86
CA VAL A 337 19.47 6.36 -0.43
C VAL A 337 18.08 5.87 -0.84
N PRO A 338 17.80 5.69 -2.14
CA PRO A 338 16.49 5.23 -2.59
C PRO A 338 16.20 3.81 -2.08
N TYR A 339 14.93 3.51 -1.78
CA TYR A 339 14.56 2.17 -1.31
C TYR A 339 14.54 1.15 -2.45
N ASN A 340 15.52 0.24 -2.44
CA ASN A 340 15.71 -0.80 -3.45
C ASN A 340 15.45 -2.20 -2.88
N ALA A 341 15.27 -3.17 -3.78
CA ALA A 341 14.99 -4.57 -3.44
C ALA A 341 16.05 -5.20 -2.52
N ASP A 342 17.33 -4.79 -2.65
CA ASP A 342 18.43 -5.30 -1.83
C ASP A 342 18.30 -4.97 -0.33
N HIS A 343 17.48 -3.96 0.01
CA HIS A 343 17.21 -3.55 1.39
C HIS A 343 16.13 -4.40 2.08
N VAL A 344 15.26 -5.05 1.30
CA VAL A 344 14.09 -5.79 1.79
C VAL A 344 14.44 -6.86 2.82
N PRO A 345 15.51 -7.69 2.64
CA PRO A 345 15.86 -8.70 3.65
C PRO A 345 16.20 -8.11 5.02
N ARG A 346 16.88 -6.95 5.05
CA ARG A 346 17.21 -6.28 6.31
C ARG A 346 15.99 -5.58 6.91
N TYR A 347 15.19 -4.93 6.07
CA TYR A 347 13.94 -4.31 6.50
C TYR A 347 12.97 -5.32 7.12
N HIS A 348 12.81 -6.50 6.49
CA HIS A 348 12.01 -7.60 7.02
C HIS A 348 12.51 -8.10 8.39
N GLN A 349 13.82 -8.13 8.63
CA GLN A 349 14.38 -8.45 9.96
C GLN A 349 13.98 -7.42 11.02
N TRP A 350 13.93 -6.14 10.67
CA TRP A 350 13.43 -5.10 11.58
C TRP A 350 11.95 -5.27 11.86
N MET A 351 11.15 -5.53 10.81
CA MET A 351 9.72 -5.75 10.93
C MET A 351 9.35 -7.05 11.65
N ALA A 352 10.30 -7.94 11.96
CA ALA A 352 10.06 -9.06 12.87
C ALA A 352 9.99 -8.64 14.36
N SER A 353 10.43 -7.43 14.71
CA SER A 353 10.41 -6.92 16.09
C SER A 353 9.01 -6.42 16.49
N PRO A 354 8.39 -6.99 17.55
CA PRO A 354 7.08 -6.53 18.02
C PRO A 354 7.07 -5.09 18.52
N GLU A 355 8.21 -4.60 19.01
CA GLU A 355 8.36 -3.21 19.43
C GLU A 355 8.26 -2.26 18.23
N LEU A 356 8.95 -2.59 17.12
CA LEU A 356 8.92 -1.77 15.92
C LEU A 356 7.54 -1.78 15.27
N GLN A 357 6.95 -2.96 15.07
CA GLN A 357 5.58 -3.10 14.56
C GLN A 357 4.57 -2.25 15.34
N LYS A 358 4.68 -2.23 16.67
CA LYS A 358 3.80 -1.40 17.51
C LYS A 358 4.05 0.10 17.33
N LEU A 359 5.30 0.51 17.15
CA LEU A 359 5.67 1.92 16.99
C LEU A 359 5.36 2.47 15.60
N THR A 360 5.41 1.63 14.56
CA THR A 360 5.08 1.95 13.17
C THR A 360 3.65 1.56 12.77
N ALA A 361 2.86 1.04 13.73
CA ALA A 361 1.52 0.51 13.50
C ALA A 361 1.43 -0.50 12.32
N SER A 362 2.48 -1.29 12.12
CA SER A 362 2.61 -2.24 10.99
C SER A 362 2.26 -3.67 11.40
N GLU A 363 1.72 -4.43 10.45
CA GLU A 363 1.44 -5.87 10.63
C GLU A 363 2.62 -6.72 10.11
N PRO A 364 2.85 -7.93 10.67
CA PRO A 364 3.87 -8.84 10.17
C PRO A 364 3.53 -9.31 8.75
N LEU A 365 4.43 -9.03 7.81
CA LEU A 365 4.34 -9.51 6.44
C LEU A 365 5.32 -10.66 6.19
N THR A 366 5.00 -11.50 5.21
CA THR A 366 5.97 -12.47 4.66
C THR A 366 7.03 -11.75 3.83
N LEU A 367 8.20 -12.37 3.64
CA LEU A 367 9.27 -11.77 2.85
C LEU A 367 8.84 -11.44 1.41
N GLU A 368 8.01 -12.29 0.79
CA GLU A 368 7.46 -12.03 -0.55
C GLU A 368 6.53 -10.80 -0.57
N GLN A 369 5.68 -10.66 0.45
CA GLN A 369 4.81 -9.48 0.60
C GLN A 369 5.60 -8.20 0.84
N GLU A 370 6.73 -8.24 1.55
CA GLU A 370 7.64 -7.09 1.72
C GLU A 370 8.25 -6.65 0.39
N TYR A 371 8.62 -7.60 -0.49
CA TYR A 371 9.05 -7.26 -1.84
C TYR A 371 7.94 -6.63 -2.66
N ASP A 372 6.70 -7.08 -2.51
CA ASP A 372 5.55 -6.50 -3.20
C ASP A 372 5.27 -5.07 -2.70
N MET A 373 5.36 -4.85 -1.39
CA MET A 373 5.20 -3.54 -0.76
C MET A 373 6.34 -2.58 -1.12
N GLN A 374 7.58 -3.06 -1.17
CA GLN A 374 8.71 -2.25 -1.62
C GLN A 374 8.53 -1.79 -3.07
N ARG A 375 8.01 -2.65 -3.95
CA ARG A 375 7.72 -2.27 -5.34
C ARG A 375 6.61 -1.24 -5.42
N SER A 376 5.53 -1.40 -4.67
CA SER A 376 4.47 -0.39 -4.66
C SER A 376 4.98 0.95 -4.14
N TRP A 377 5.71 0.99 -3.02
CA TRP A 377 6.24 2.24 -2.47
C TRP A 377 7.25 2.94 -3.39
N ARG A 378 7.93 2.19 -4.26
CA ARG A 378 8.86 2.74 -5.26
C ARG A 378 8.17 3.21 -6.54
N GLU A 379 6.98 2.68 -6.83
CA GLU A 379 6.21 3.00 -8.04
C GLU A 379 5.05 3.97 -7.78
N ASP A 380 4.66 4.17 -6.52
CA ASP A 380 3.57 5.03 -6.08
C ASP A 380 3.92 6.52 -6.23
N ASP A 381 3.08 7.25 -6.97
CA ASP A 381 3.26 8.67 -7.28
C ASP A 381 2.94 9.61 -6.10
N ASP A 382 2.53 9.08 -4.94
CA ASP A 382 2.20 9.82 -3.72
C ASP A 382 3.16 9.53 -2.56
N LYS A 383 4.24 8.78 -2.81
CA LYS A 383 5.20 8.34 -1.79
C LYS A 383 6.63 8.67 -2.16
N CYS A 384 7.36 9.22 -1.20
CA CYS A 384 8.80 9.45 -1.34
C CYS A 384 9.53 8.81 -0.15
N THR A 385 10.16 7.66 -0.41
CA THR A 385 10.87 6.87 0.61
C THR A 385 12.39 6.90 0.40
N PHE A 386 13.12 7.11 1.49
CA PHE A 386 14.55 6.88 1.57
C PHE A 386 14.92 5.93 2.70
N ILE A 387 15.96 5.12 2.48
CA ILE A 387 16.61 4.32 3.52
C ILE A 387 17.75 5.15 4.11
N ILE A 388 17.82 5.15 5.45
CA ILE A 388 18.84 5.84 6.23
C ILE A 388 20.01 4.88 6.45
N LEU A 389 21.21 5.30 6.04
CA LEU A 389 22.46 4.59 6.24
C LEU A 389 23.38 5.35 7.20
N ASP A 390 24.19 4.62 7.97
CA ASP A 390 25.30 5.18 8.74
C ASP A 390 26.47 5.56 7.82
N LYS A 391 26.78 6.87 7.75
CA LYS A 391 27.81 7.41 6.85
C LYS A 391 29.21 6.84 7.14
N GLN A 392 29.54 6.56 8.40
CA GLN A 392 30.86 6.04 8.75
C GLN A 392 31.05 4.60 8.23
N ARG A 393 30.00 3.77 8.35
CA ARG A 393 30.01 2.40 7.80
C ARG A 393 29.92 2.40 6.29
N TRP A 394 29.12 3.31 5.72
CA TRP A 394 28.97 3.45 4.28
C TRP A 394 30.28 3.79 3.57
N ALA A 395 31.17 4.55 4.24
CA ALA A 395 32.49 4.90 3.72
C ALA A 395 33.43 3.69 3.54
N ASP A 396 33.18 2.56 4.22
CA ASP A 396 33.92 1.31 4.00
C ASP A 396 33.29 0.54 2.82
N PRO A 397 34.00 0.36 1.69
CA PRO A 397 33.50 -0.38 0.54
C PRO A 397 33.36 -1.90 0.78
N ASN A 398 33.95 -2.43 1.86
CA ASN A 398 33.83 -3.85 2.21
C ASN A 398 32.51 -4.18 2.91
N VAL A 399 31.85 -3.18 3.50
CA VAL A 399 30.56 -3.36 4.15
C VAL A 399 29.47 -3.22 3.08
N PRO A 400 28.60 -4.20 2.88
CA PRO A 400 27.55 -4.08 1.88
C PRO A 400 26.48 -3.07 2.35
N GLU A 401 25.70 -2.52 1.42
CA GLU A 401 24.74 -1.43 1.68
C GLU A 401 23.72 -1.77 2.78
N GLU A 402 23.20 -2.98 2.75
CA GLU A 402 22.29 -3.53 3.75
C GLU A 402 22.91 -3.60 5.16
N GLY A 403 24.25 -3.68 5.25
CA GLY A 403 24.99 -3.66 6.52
C GLY A 403 25.16 -2.25 7.11
N CYS A 404 24.88 -1.22 6.33
CA CYS A 404 24.93 0.19 6.74
C CYS A 404 23.56 0.74 7.15
N MET A 405 22.47 0.00 6.90
CA MET A 405 21.10 0.42 7.17
C MET A 405 20.85 0.65 8.66
N VAL A 406 20.23 1.78 9.00
CA VAL A 406 19.87 2.16 10.38
C VAL A 406 18.39 2.54 10.56
N GLY A 407 17.68 2.83 9.47
CA GLY A 407 16.26 3.16 9.48
C GLY A 407 15.74 3.60 8.11
N ASP A 408 14.57 4.24 8.09
CA ASP A 408 13.94 4.81 6.89
C ASP A 408 13.19 6.11 7.21
N VAL A 409 12.93 6.88 6.16
CA VAL A 409 12.16 8.13 6.21
C VAL A 409 11.26 8.22 4.98
N ASN A 410 10.01 8.61 5.20
CA ASN A 410 8.96 8.64 4.19
C ASN A 410 8.23 9.99 4.20
N ILE A 411 7.87 10.49 3.03
CA ILE A 411 6.86 11.53 2.88
C ILE A 411 5.69 10.95 2.07
N PHE A 412 4.48 11.08 2.61
CA PHE A 412 3.22 10.73 1.96
C PHE A 412 2.46 11.99 1.57
N LEU A 413 2.01 12.08 0.32
CA LEU A 413 1.14 13.16 -0.16
C LEU A 413 -0.32 12.73 0.02
N THR A 414 -0.88 13.00 1.20
CA THR A 414 -2.16 12.41 1.63
C THR A 414 -3.41 13.14 1.12
N ASP A 415 -3.31 14.41 0.74
CA ASP A 415 -4.43 15.19 0.20
C ASP A 415 -4.19 15.58 -1.27
N PRO A 416 -4.87 14.93 -2.23
CA PRO A 416 -4.81 15.32 -3.64
C PRO A 416 -5.28 16.76 -3.91
N SER A 417 -6.04 17.35 -2.98
CA SER A 417 -6.57 18.71 -3.07
C SER A 417 -5.54 19.76 -2.59
N ASP A 418 -4.62 19.37 -1.71
CA ASP A 418 -3.52 20.21 -1.22
C ASP A 418 -2.17 19.49 -1.40
N PRO A 419 -1.59 19.50 -2.62
CA PRO A 419 -0.29 18.87 -2.88
C PRO A 419 0.88 19.54 -2.14
N SER A 420 0.63 20.64 -1.41
CA SER A 420 1.63 21.29 -0.56
C SER A 420 1.69 20.72 0.86
N LEU A 421 0.80 19.79 1.21
CA LEU A 421 0.77 19.06 2.47
C LEU A 421 1.48 17.70 2.31
N GLY A 422 2.47 17.44 3.16
CA GLY A 422 3.16 16.14 3.23
C GLY A 422 3.15 15.57 4.64
N GLU A 423 2.73 14.32 4.78
CA GLU A 423 2.86 13.56 6.02
C GLU A 423 4.25 12.92 6.08
N LEU A 424 5.04 13.30 7.09
CA LEU A 424 6.42 12.85 7.28
C LEU A 424 6.48 11.73 8.32
N GLU A 425 7.07 10.61 7.95
CA GLU A 425 7.30 9.47 8.84
C GLU A 425 8.80 9.15 8.90
N ILE A 426 9.31 8.85 10.09
CA ILE A 426 10.71 8.49 10.30
C ILE A 426 10.83 7.36 11.32
N MET A 427 11.62 6.35 10.97
CA MET A 427 11.96 5.25 11.86
C MET A 427 13.48 5.10 11.96
N ILE A 428 14.01 5.10 13.19
CA ILE A 428 15.37 4.62 13.47
C ILE A 428 15.24 3.21 14.05
N ALA A 429 15.37 2.22 13.18
CA ALA A 429 15.13 0.81 13.50
C ALA A 429 16.16 0.31 14.54
N GLU A 430 17.45 0.58 14.31
CA GLU A 430 18.55 0.08 15.13
C GLU A 430 18.62 0.77 16.51
N PRO A 431 18.41 0.06 17.64
CA PRO A 431 18.42 0.67 18.98
C PRO A 431 19.75 1.35 19.33
N SER A 432 20.88 0.82 18.84
CA SER A 432 22.22 1.36 19.07
C SER A 432 22.45 2.74 18.43
N TYR A 433 21.58 3.16 17.51
CA TYR A 433 21.64 4.43 16.83
C TYR A 433 20.61 5.46 17.35
N ARG A 434 19.68 5.03 18.23
CA ARG A 434 18.70 5.92 18.88
C ARG A 434 19.39 6.83 19.90
N GLY A 435 18.83 8.02 20.12
CA GLY A 435 19.36 8.99 21.08
C GLY A 435 20.65 9.73 20.68
N LYS A 436 21.20 9.46 19.48
CA LYS A 436 22.41 10.11 18.95
C LYS A 436 22.13 11.35 18.08
N GLY A 437 20.88 11.77 17.98
CA GLY A 437 20.47 12.91 17.16
C GLY A 437 20.21 12.62 15.67
N LEU A 438 20.36 11.36 15.23
CA LEU A 438 20.16 10.99 13.81
C LEU A 438 18.74 11.27 13.32
N GLY A 439 17.72 10.98 14.14
CA GLY A 439 16.34 11.27 13.78
C GLY A 439 16.11 12.76 13.48
N LYS A 440 16.75 13.65 14.25
CA LYS A 440 16.68 15.11 14.03
C LYS A 440 17.36 15.51 12.71
N GLU A 441 18.55 14.97 12.46
CA GLU A 441 19.32 15.22 11.23
C GLU A 441 18.54 14.76 9.98
N VAL A 442 18.02 13.54 9.99
CA VAL A 442 17.25 12.96 8.88
C VAL A 442 15.94 13.73 8.64
N THR A 443 15.21 14.06 9.71
CA THR A 443 13.97 14.86 9.61
C THR A 443 14.27 16.19 8.91
N HIS A 444 15.35 16.87 9.30
CA HIS A 444 15.76 18.13 8.70
C HIS A 444 16.12 17.98 7.21
N MET A 445 16.94 16.97 6.87
CA MET A 445 17.29 16.66 5.47
C MET A 445 16.06 16.39 4.61
N MET A 446 15.12 15.57 5.11
CA MET A 446 13.91 15.19 4.37
C MET A 446 12.96 16.38 4.20
N MET A 447 12.84 17.25 5.20
CA MET A 447 12.07 18.49 5.07
C MET A 447 12.68 19.43 4.01
N CYS A 448 13.99 19.62 4.00
CA CYS A 448 14.67 20.40 2.95
C CYS A 448 14.41 19.83 1.56
N TYR A 449 14.50 18.51 1.40
CA TYR A 449 14.16 17.83 0.14
C TYR A 449 12.69 18.04 -0.24
N GLY A 450 11.77 17.86 0.71
CA GLY A 450 10.33 18.07 0.51
C GLY A 450 9.98 19.49 0.07
N ILE A 451 10.61 20.51 0.67
CA ILE A 451 10.41 21.91 0.30
C ILE A 451 10.94 22.19 -1.12
N HIS A 452 12.18 21.76 -1.42
CA HIS A 452 12.86 22.15 -2.65
C HIS A 452 12.45 21.32 -3.88
N LYS A 453 12.24 20.01 -3.70
CA LYS A 453 11.96 19.07 -4.81
C LYS A 453 10.49 18.71 -4.93
N LEU A 454 9.79 18.55 -3.79
CA LEU A 454 8.38 18.17 -3.77
C LEU A 454 7.43 19.38 -3.66
N GLY A 455 7.93 20.57 -3.31
CA GLY A 455 7.12 21.78 -3.18
C GLY A 455 6.24 21.83 -1.93
N ILE A 456 6.57 21.03 -0.91
CA ILE A 456 5.81 20.91 0.33
C ILE A 456 5.99 22.18 1.18
N ARG A 457 4.87 22.71 1.69
CA ARG A 457 4.81 23.89 2.56
C ARG A 457 4.28 23.57 3.94
N LYS A 458 3.56 22.46 4.10
CA LYS A 458 3.03 22.01 5.38
C LYS A 458 3.48 20.58 5.62
N PHE A 459 4.09 20.34 6.77
CA PHE A 459 4.46 19.01 7.22
C PHE A 459 3.56 18.59 8.36
N GLU A 460 3.04 17.37 8.28
CA GLU A 460 2.31 16.73 9.36
C GLU A 460 3.01 15.45 9.80
N VAL A 461 2.98 15.15 11.09
CA VAL A 461 3.48 13.89 11.64
C VAL A 461 2.46 13.32 12.61
N LYS A 462 2.15 12.03 12.47
CA LYS A 462 1.27 11.31 13.39
C LYS A 462 2.10 10.39 14.28
N ILE A 463 1.94 10.55 15.59
CA ILE A 463 2.77 9.84 16.57
C ILE A 463 1.88 9.24 17.65
N GLY A 464 2.03 7.94 17.93
CA GLY A 464 1.35 7.31 19.07
C GLY A 464 1.71 7.97 20.41
N LEU A 465 0.72 8.20 21.28
CA LEU A 465 0.87 8.91 22.56
C LEU A 465 1.91 8.28 23.50
N GLY A 466 2.19 6.98 23.34
CA GLY A 466 3.24 6.27 24.08
C GLY A 466 4.67 6.67 23.68
N ASN A 467 4.87 7.20 22.46
CA ASN A 467 6.19 7.53 21.91
C ASN A 467 6.62 8.95 22.30
N LYS A 468 6.83 9.16 23.61
CA LYS A 468 7.23 10.46 24.19
C LYS A 468 8.54 11.01 23.62
N ILE A 469 9.44 10.12 23.18
CA ILE A 469 10.75 10.49 22.61
C ILE A 469 10.54 11.22 21.27
N SER A 470 9.73 10.67 20.38
CA SER A 470 9.48 11.27 19.06
C SER A 470 8.66 12.55 19.19
N ILE A 471 7.65 12.57 20.06
CA ILE A 471 6.88 13.79 20.37
C ILE A 471 7.81 14.92 20.84
N ALA A 472 8.74 14.62 21.78
CA ALA A 472 9.69 15.60 22.27
C ALA A 472 10.69 16.06 21.19
N MET A 473 11.06 15.18 20.26
CA MET A 473 11.92 15.53 19.12
C MET A 473 11.22 16.52 18.18
N PHE A 474 9.99 16.23 17.76
CA PHE A 474 9.24 17.09 16.85
C PHE A 474 8.84 18.42 17.50
N LYS A 475 8.48 18.44 18.79
CA LYS A 475 8.26 19.70 19.53
C LYS A 475 9.53 20.57 19.58
N LYS A 476 10.73 19.97 19.66
CA LYS A 476 12.02 20.69 19.55
C LYS A 476 12.34 21.17 18.14
N LEU A 477 11.69 20.61 17.12
CA LEU A 477 11.74 21.05 15.73
C LEU A 477 10.61 22.04 15.40
N HIS A 478 10.00 22.66 16.41
CA HIS A 478 8.95 23.66 16.28
C HIS A 478 7.63 23.15 15.67
N PHE A 479 7.41 21.83 15.62
CA PHE A 479 6.10 21.29 15.29
C PHE A 479 5.11 21.56 16.42
N ASN A 480 3.95 22.09 16.04
CA ASN A 480 2.86 22.42 16.96
C ASN A 480 1.82 21.31 16.99
N GLU A 481 1.18 21.13 18.13
CA GLU A 481 0.11 20.15 18.29
C GLU A 481 -1.16 20.65 17.60
N LEU A 482 -1.65 19.90 16.60
CA LEU A 482 -2.87 20.24 15.86
C LEU A 482 -4.09 19.59 16.50
N PHE A 483 -4.03 18.27 16.68
CA PHE A 483 -5.12 17.48 17.25
C PHE A 483 -4.61 16.20 17.92
N VAL A 484 -5.30 15.76 18.97
CA VAL A 484 -5.05 14.50 19.67
C VAL A 484 -6.25 13.58 19.47
N SER A 485 -6.02 12.40 18.90
CA SER A 485 -7.04 11.39 18.70
C SER A 485 -7.04 10.40 19.87
N GLU A 486 -8.07 10.48 20.71
CA GLU A 486 -8.27 9.53 21.81
C GLU A 486 -8.64 8.12 21.32
N VAL A 487 -9.29 8.02 20.15
CA VAL A 487 -9.71 6.73 19.57
C VAL A 487 -8.51 5.95 19.06
N PHE A 488 -7.59 6.61 18.36
CA PHE A 488 -6.39 5.99 17.79
C PHE A 488 -5.17 6.08 18.71
N GLN A 489 -5.29 6.75 19.87
CA GLN A 489 -4.20 6.96 20.83
C GLN A 489 -2.96 7.60 20.18
N GLU A 490 -3.18 8.60 19.33
CA GLU A 490 -2.15 9.30 18.55
C GLU A 490 -2.29 10.83 18.65
N VAL A 491 -1.18 11.53 18.46
CA VAL A 491 -1.12 13.00 18.35
C VAL A 491 -0.64 13.38 16.95
N THR A 492 -1.36 14.30 16.31
CA THR A 492 -0.93 14.91 15.05
C THR A 492 -0.23 16.23 15.35
N LEU A 493 1.03 16.32 14.97
CA LEU A 493 1.80 17.57 15.04
C LEU A 493 1.98 18.13 13.62
N GLY A 494 1.88 19.44 13.49
CA GLY A 494 2.01 20.13 12.20
C GLY A 494 3.01 21.27 12.25
N LEU A 495 3.65 21.51 11.12
CA LEU A 495 4.52 22.65 10.89
C LEU A 495 4.21 23.26 9.53
N THR A 496 3.86 24.55 9.53
CA THR A 496 3.73 25.33 8.30
C THR A 496 5.03 26.08 8.07
N VAL A 497 5.64 25.89 6.90
CA VAL A 497 6.86 26.57 6.49
C VAL A 497 6.48 27.94 5.93
N ASP A 498 6.78 28.99 6.69
CA ASP A 498 6.70 30.37 6.23
C ASP A 498 7.95 30.75 5.41
N GLU A 499 7.95 31.94 4.80
CA GLU A 499 9.09 32.35 3.97
C GLU A 499 10.39 32.48 4.79
N ALA A 500 10.29 32.89 6.06
CA ALA A 500 11.45 33.04 6.94
C ALA A 500 12.06 31.68 7.35
N LEU A 501 11.22 30.69 7.68
CA LEU A 501 11.67 29.33 7.98
C LEU A 501 12.16 28.62 6.73
N ARG A 502 11.52 28.87 5.58
CA ARG A 502 12.01 28.38 4.28
C ARG A 502 13.43 28.89 4.03
N ASP A 503 13.66 30.18 4.22
CA ASP A 503 14.97 30.79 3.97
C ASP A 503 16.00 30.32 5.03
N ASP A 504 15.64 30.14 6.30
CA ASP A 504 16.54 29.56 7.33
C ASP A 504 16.90 28.08 7.07
N LEU A 505 15.93 27.28 6.61
CA LEU A 505 16.13 25.88 6.23
C LEU A 505 16.97 25.75 4.94
N LEU A 506 16.86 26.71 4.02
CA LEU A 506 17.55 26.69 2.72
C LEU A 506 18.92 27.38 2.75
N ASP A 507 19.11 28.45 3.52
CA ASP A 507 20.41 29.12 3.68
C ASP A 507 21.41 28.24 4.43
N ASN A 508 20.91 27.28 5.21
CA ASN A 508 21.73 26.26 5.88
C ASN A 508 22.05 25.03 5.01
N MET A 509 21.74 25.00 3.71
CA MET A 509 21.97 23.82 2.86
C MET A 509 23.43 23.32 2.76
N ASP A 510 24.41 24.06 3.30
CA ASP A 510 25.80 23.61 3.44
C ASP A 510 25.98 22.29 4.22
N PHE A 511 25.01 21.87 5.04
CA PHE A 511 25.09 20.59 5.76
C PHE A 511 24.66 19.36 4.92
N MET A 512 24.04 19.55 3.75
CA MET A 512 23.47 18.46 2.93
C MET A 512 23.95 18.53 1.48
N GLN A 513 24.51 17.44 0.98
CA GLN A 513 24.95 17.32 -0.42
C GLN A 513 24.08 16.32 -1.18
N GLU A 514 23.57 16.73 -2.34
CA GLU A 514 22.85 15.87 -3.26
C GLU A 514 23.81 15.28 -4.31
N ARG A 515 23.79 13.95 -4.51
CA ARG A 515 24.56 13.25 -5.53
C ARG A 515 23.69 12.25 -6.29
N GLU A 516 24.15 11.85 -7.47
CA GLU A 516 23.54 10.76 -8.25
C GLU A 516 23.87 9.41 -7.60
N TYR A 517 22.84 8.70 -7.11
CA TYR A 517 22.97 7.46 -6.37
C TYR A 517 23.64 6.36 -7.21
N GLY A 518 23.25 6.18 -8.47
CA GLY A 518 23.78 5.19 -9.38
C GLY A 518 25.28 5.31 -9.59
N LYS A 519 25.78 6.55 -9.82
CA LYS A 519 27.22 6.81 -9.93
C LYS A 519 27.98 6.47 -8.66
N VAL A 520 27.43 6.83 -7.49
CA VAL A 520 28.09 6.55 -6.20
C VAL A 520 28.09 5.04 -5.90
N ARG A 521 26.97 4.36 -6.17
CA ARG A 521 26.82 2.91 -5.99
C ARG A 521 27.74 2.13 -6.90
N ASP A 522 27.85 2.51 -8.18
CA ASP A 522 28.71 1.85 -9.15
C ASP A 522 30.20 2.07 -8.83
N CYS A 523 30.59 3.28 -8.43
CA CYS A 523 31.94 3.55 -7.93
C CYS A 523 32.29 2.67 -6.71
N ARG A 524 31.34 2.51 -5.77
CA ARG A 524 31.53 1.69 -4.57
C ARG A 524 31.64 0.19 -4.90
N ASN A 525 30.83 -0.30 -5.84
CA ASN A 525 30.88 -1.69 -6.29
C ASN A 525 32.11 -2.00 -7.17
N GLY A 526 32.57 -1.04 -7.98
CA GLY A 526 33.78 -1.16 -8.80
C GLY A 526 35.09 -1.11 -8.00
N ALA A 527 35.07 -0.55 -6.79
CA ALA A 527 36.21 -0.54 -5.86
C ALA A 527 36.41 -1.88 -5.13
N LYS A 528 35.53 -2.87 -5.32
CA LYS A 528 35.75 -4.23 -4.80
C LYS A 528 36.92 -4.87 -5.56
N PRO A 529 38.01 -5.31 -4.89
CA PRO A 529 39.09 -6.01 -5.57
C PRO A 529 38.51 -7.25 -6.25
N SER A 530 38.71 -7.37 -7.56
CA SER A 530 38.36 -8.57 -8.32
C SER A 530 39.13 -9.74 -7.70
N ILE A 531 38.43 -10.58 -6.94
CA ILE A 531 38.96 -11.90 -6.56
C ILE A 531 38.90 -12.74 -7.84
N SER A 532 39.97 -12.67 -8.63
CA SER A 532 40.23 -13.67 -9.66
C SER A 532 40.51 -14.98 -8.96
N THR A 533 39.61 -15.95 -9.16
CA THR A 533 39.78 -17.38 -8.86
C THR A 533 41.12 -17.94 -9.31
#